data_AF-A0A4Y2CDF1-F1
#
_entry.id   AF-A0A4Y2CDF1-F1
#
_cell.length_a   1.000
_cell.length_b   1.000
_cell.length_c   1.000
_cell.angle_alpha   90.00
_cell.angle_beta   90.00
_cell.angle_gamma   90.00
#
_symmetry.space_group_name_H-M   'P 1'
#
loop_
_entity.id
_entity.type
_entity.pdbx_description
1 polymer ?
#
loop_
_entity_poly.entity_id
_entity_poly.type
_entity_poly.pdbx_seq_one_letter_code
_entity_poly.pdbx_strand_id
1 'polypeptide(L)'
;MTDQDEVVFDRLAFLISGIPGIKEGKLFRAPAILDGTSQSQANEVFVIVEDRGLSENISALCFDTTHSNTEWKNGACVQSENHLQRLLQFMACRQRVFELLEGSP
;
A
#
# COMPACT_ATOMS: atom_id res chain seq x y z
N MET A 1 27.43 -23.14 -16.56
CA MET A 1 26.71 -21.89 -16.84
C MET A 1 25.36 -22.03 -16.17
N THR A 2 25.26 -21.59 -14.91
CA THR A 2 23.98 -21.48 -14.24
C THR A 2 23.29 -20.25 -14.80
N ASP A 3 22.13 -20.46 -15.42
CA ASP A 3 21.16 -19.43 -15.72
C ASP A 3 20.94 -18.65 -14.42
N GLN A 4 21.36 -17.38 -14.37
CA GLN A 4 20.99 -16.52 -13.27
C GLN A 4 19.57 -16.10 -13.58
N ASP A 5 18.60 -16.81 -13.00
CA ASP A 5 17.19 -16.41 -13.06
C ASP A 5 17.12 -14.92 -12.71
N GLU A 6 16.73 -14.09 -13.69
CA GLU A 6 16.57 -12.66 -13.50
C GLU A 6 15.48 -12.46 -12.44
N VAL A 7 15.87 -11.96 -11.26
CA VAL A 7 14.91 -11.73 -10.17
C VAL A 7 14.00 -10.57 -10.59
N VAL A 8 12.77 -10.91 -10.97
CA VAL A 8 11.72 -9.94 -11.30
C VAL A 8 11.17 -9.37 -10.00
N PHE A 9 11.21 -8.05 -9.86
CA PHE A 9 10.64 -7.34 -8.71
C PHE A 9 9.30 -6.70 -9.08
N ASP A 10 8.35 -6.76 -8.15
CA ASP A 10 7.12 -5.97 -8.21
C ASP A 10 7.40 -4.52 -7.83
N ARG A 11 6.43 -3.62 -8.08
CA ARG A 11 6.49 -2.23 -7.61
C ARG A 11 5.24 -1.86 -6.83
N LEU A 12 5.43 -1.23 -5.68
CA LEU A 12 4.33 -0.72 -4.87
C LEU A 12 4.24 0.79 -5.03
N ALA A 13 3.15 1.32 -5.58
CA ALA A 13 2.97 2.76 -5.74
C ALA A 13 2.44 3.39 -4.44
N PHE A 14 3.18 4.35 -3.88
CA PHE A 14 2.77 5.13 -2.72
C PHE A 14 2.25 6.49 -3.17
N LEU A 15 0.99 6.77 -2.87
CA LEU A 15 0.38 8.07 -3.10
C LEU A 15 0.07 8.74 -1.77
N ILE A 16 0.36 10.03 -1.66
CA ILE A 16 0.02 10.85 -0.49
C ILE A 16 -0.97 11.93 -0.89
N SER A 17 -1.91 12.22 -0.01
CA SER A 17 -2.89 13.31 -0.14
C SER A 17 -2.95 14.11 1.17
N GLY A 18 -3.67 15.24 1.16
CA GLY A 18 -3.78 16.10 2.34
C GLY A 18 -2.67 17.15 2.48
N ILE A 19 -1.84 17.34 1.45
CA ILE A 19 -0.85 18.41 1.42
C ILE A 19 -1.56 19.77 1.17
N PRO A 20 -1.32 20.80 1.99
CA PRO A 20 -1.93 22.12 1.80
C PRO A 20 -1.70 22.67 0.38
N GLY A 21 -2.78 23.12 -0.27
CA GLY A 21 -2.73 23.64 -1.63
C GLY A 21 -2.74 22.58 -2.75
N ILE A 22 -2.72 21.28 -2.41
CA ILE A 22 -2.82 20.18 -3.37
C ILE A 22 -4.13 19.42 -3.11
N LYS A 23 -5.00 19.36 -4.14
CA LYS A 23 -6.31 18.68 -4.03
C LYS A 23 -6.22 17.19 -4.37
N GLU A 24 -5.34 16.82 -5.28
CA GLU A 24 -5.18 15.44 -5.75
C GLU A 24 -4.12 14.68 -4.95
N GLY A 25 -4.19 13.34 -4.98
CA GLY A 25 -3.07 12.51 -4.54
C GLY A 25 -1.84 12.74 -5.41
N LYS A 26 -0.65 12.78 -4.81
CA LYS A 26 0.64 12.84 -5.52
C LYS A 26 1.39 11.54 -5.33
N LEU A 27 2.03 11.08 -6.42
CA LEU A 27 2.97 9.97 -6.34
C LEU A 27 4.14 10.40 -5.47
N PHE A 28 4.35 9.65 -4.40
CA PHE A 28 5.39 9.90 -3.41
C PHE A 28 6.62 9.03 -3.66
N ARG A 29 6.41 7.72 -3.87
CA ARG A 29 7.46 6.75 -4.20
C ARG A 29 6.85 5.55 -4.93
N ALA A 30 7.69 4.81 -5.66
CA ALA A 30 7.35 3.51 -6.22
C ALA A 30 8.51 2.50 -5.98
N PRO A 31 8.76 2.10 -4.72
CA PRO A 31 9.80 1.13 -4.39
C PRO A 31 9.59 -0.20 -5.14
N ALA A 32 10.71 -0.86 -5.43
CA ALA A 32 10.71 -2.24 -5.86
C ALA A 32 10.50 -3.13 -4.63
N ILE A 33 9.62 -4.11 -4.73
CA ILE A 33 9.34 -5.10 -3.68
C ILE A 33 9.59 -6.49 -4.23
N LEU A 34 10.03 -7.39 -3.36
CA LEU A 34 10.36 -8.76 -3.76
C LEU A 34 9.14 -9.50 -4.30
N ASP A 35 7.98 -9.29 -3.66
CA ASP A 35 6.71 -9.88 -4.04
C ASP A 35 5.53 -9.02 -3.57
N GLY A 36 4.35 -9.28 -4.12
CA GLY A 36 3.08 -8.67 -3.73
C GLY A 36 2.47 -9.20 -2.42
N THR A 37 3.21 -9.87 -1.54
CA THR A 37 2.64 -10.38 -0.27
C THR A 37 2.29 -9.25 0.69
N SER A 38 1.34 -9.50 1.60
CA SER A 38 0.93 -8.54 2.62
C SER A 38 2.10 -8.03 3.45
N GLN A 39 3.04 -8.92 3.78
CA GLN A 39 4.21 -8.60 4.59
C GLN A 39 5.19 -7.71 3.84
N SER A 40 5.52 -8.05 2.58
CA SER A 40 6.42 -7.23 1.76
C SER A 40 5.86 -5.83 1.55
N GLN A 41 4.56 -5.72 1.27
CA GLN A 41 3.89 -4.44 1.13
C GLN A 41 3.90 -3.62 2.43
N ALA A 42 3.54 -4.23 3.56
CA ALA A 42 3.52 -3.56 4.86
C ALA A 42 4.92 -3.09 5.30
N ASN A 43 5.96 -3.92 5.10
CA ASN A 43 7.33 -3.57 5.46
C ASN A 43 7.80 -2.30 4.71
N GLU A 44 7.50 -2.19 3.42
CA GLU A 44 7.82 -0.97 2.67
C GLU A 44 7.02 0.24 3.15
N VAL A 45 5.76 0.05 3.58
CA VAL A 45 4.99 1.13 4.22
C VAL A 45 5.74 1.61 5.45
N PHE A 46 6.22 0.70 6.33
CA PHE A 46 6.90 1.08 7.57
C PHE A 46 8.17 1.86 7.29
N VAL A 47 9.01 1.35 6.38
CA VAL A 47 10.26 2.02 5.97
C VAL A 47 9.98 3.43 5.46
N ILE A 48 8.98 3.61 4.59
CA ILE A 48 8.66 4.93 4.03
C ILE A 48 8.11 5.88 5.08
N VAL A 49 7.25 5.38 5.96
CA VAL A 49 6.63 6.18 7.01
C VAL A 49 7.68 6.68 8.02
N GLU A 50 8.59 5.81 8.43
CA GLU A 50 9.70 6.14 9.33
C GLU A 50 10.71 7.08 8.68
N ASP A 51 11.17 6.77 7.45
CA ASP A 51 12.13 7.60 6.66
C ASP A 51 11.65 9.05 6.49
N ARG A 52 10.34 9.26 6.49
CA ARG A 52 9.71 10.56 6.20
C ARG A 52 9.06 11.21 7.40
N GLY A 53 9.12 10.59 8.58
CA GLY A 53 8.49 11.10 9.80
C GLY A 53 6.98 11.27 9.66
N LEU A 54 6.31 10.39 8.92
CA LEU A 54 4.87 10.46 8.65
C LEU A 54 4.03 9.76 9.70
N SER A 55 4.66 9.08 10.66
CA SER A 55 3.98 8.20 11.62
C SER A 55 2.81 8.87 12.33
N GLU A 56 2.88 10.17 12.65
CA GLU A 56 1.78 10.89 13.35
C GLU A 56 0.73 11.52 12.42
N ASN A 57 1.00 11.57 11.11
CA ASN A 57 0.22 12.38 10.16
C ASN A 57 -0.69 11.55 9.24
N ILE A 58 -0.72 10.22 9.39
CA ILE A 58 -1.52 9.32 8.56
C ILE A 58 -2.86 9.05 9.23
N SER A 59 -3.95 9.54 8.65
CA SER A 59 -5.30 9.30 9.15
C SER A 59 -6.04 8.17 8.45
N ALA A 60 -5.62 7.81 7.23
CA ALA A 60 -6.32 6.85 6.38
C ALA A 60 -5.37 6.10 5.44
N LEU A 61 -5.78 4.89 5.04
CA LEU A 61 -5.15 4.10 3.99
C LEU A 61 -6.13 3.90 2.84
N CYS A 62 -5.69 4.20 1.61
CA CYS A 62 -6.42 3.88 0.38
C CYS A 62 -5.73 2.70 -0.31
N PHE A 63 -6.44 1.61 -0.56
CA PHE A 63 -5.85 0.34 -1.01
C PHE A 63 -6.75 -0.38 -2.00
N ASP A 64 -6.18 -1.26 -2.83
CA ASP A 64 -6.99 -2.18 -3.63
C ASP A 64 -7.58 -3.31 -2.75
N THR A 65 -8.72 -3.86 -3.14
CA THR A 65 -9.42 -4.88 -2.34
C THR A 65 -8.84 -6.29 -2.50
N THR A 66 -7.54 -6.39 -2.77
CA THR A 66 -6.85 -7.68 -2.86
C THR A 66 -6.73 -8.32 -1.48
N HIS A 67 -6.60 -9.66 -1.45
CA HIS A 67 -6.45 -10.38 -0.18
C HIS A 67 -5.20 -9.93 0.58
N SER A 68 -4.09 -9.64 -0.11
CA SER A 68 -2.85 -9.19 0.53
C SER A 68 -3.00 -7.86 1.26
N ASN A 69 -3.88 -6.97 0.81
CA ASN A 69 -4.17 -5.72 1.50
C ASN A 69 -5.26 -5.85 2.57
N THR A 70 -6.27 -6.69 2.36
CA THR A 70 -7.52 -6.69 3.14
C THR A 70 -7.72 -7.87 4.09
N GLU A 71 -6.83 -8.86 4.10
CA GLU A 71 -6.94 -10.00 5.01
C GLU A 71 -7.06 -9.52 6.47
N TRP A 72 -8.05 -10.07 7.18
CA TRP A 72 -8.45 -9.61 8.51
C TRP A 72 -7.37 -9.66 9.60
N LYS A 73 -6.40 -10.58 9.46
CA LYS A 73 -5.33 -10.80 10.45
C LYS A 73 -3.99 -10.28 9.98
N ASN A 74 -3.63 -10.62 8.75
CA ASN A 74 -2.30 -10.39 8.21
C ASN A 74 -2.30 -9.50 6.96
N GLY A 75 -3.41 -8.84 6.63
CA GLY A 75 -3.47 -7.90 5.52
C GLY A 75 -2.53 -6.72 5.77
N ALA A 76 -1.95 -6.17 4.71
CA ALA A 76 -1.00 -5.07 4.83
C ALA A 76 -1.58 -3.85 5.57
N CYS A 77 -2.89 -3.61 5.43
CA CYS A 77 -3.58 -2.53 6.15
C CYS A 77 -3.62 -2.78 7.66
N VAL A 78 -3.96 -4.00 8.09
CA VAL A 78 -3.98 -4.39 9.50
C VAL A 78 -2.59 -4.33 10.11
N GLN A 79 -1.58 -4.80 9.37
CA GLN A 79 -0.19 -4.69 9.79
C GLN A 79 0.26 -3.23 9.94
N SER A 80 -0.20 -2.34 9.06
CA SER A 80 0.08 -0.90 9.13
C SER A 80 -0.57 -0.20 10.32
N GLU A 81 -1.82 -0.51 10.64
CA GLU A 81 -2.45 -0.02 11.88
C GLU A 81 -1.69 -0.48 13.13
N ASN A 82 -1.32 -1.77 13.17
CA ASN A 82 -0.54 -2.32 14.27
C ASN A 82 0.83 -1.65 14.37
N HIS A 83 1.51 -1.37 13.28
CA HIS A 83 2.79 -0.67 13.32
C HIS A 83 2.65 0.76 13.83
N LEU A 84 1.61 1.50 13.39
CA LEU A 84 1.34 2.86 13.85
C LEU A 84 0.70 2.93 15.24
N GLN A 85 0.35 1.79 15.84
CA GLN A 85 -0.33 1.69 17.14
C GLN A 85 -1.60 2.55 17.22
N ARG A 86 -2.33 2.69 16.10
CA ARG A 86 -3.60 3.42 16.05
C ARG A 86 -4.53 2.89 14.97
N LEU A 87 -5.81 3.17 15.15
CA LEU A 87 -6.83 2.92 14.13
C LEU A 87 -6.71 3.93 12.99
N LEU A 88 -6.81 3.43 11.76
CA LEU A 88 -6.77 4.19 10.53
C LEU A 88 -8.08 4.01 9.78
N GLN A 89 -8.52 5.05 9.08
CA GLN A 89 -9.66 4.92 8.19
C GLN A 89 -9.26 4.11 6.95
N PHE A 90 -9.91 2.98 6.74
CA PHE A 90 -9.72 2.15 5.54
C PHE A 90 -10.62 2.64 4.41
N MET A 91 -10.03 2.84 3.24
CA MET A 91 -10.72 3.28 2.02
C MET A 91 -10.39 2.34 0.86
N ALA A 92 -11.36 1.55 0.43
CA ALA A 92 -11.20 0.76 -0.79
C ALA A 92 -11.07 1.66 -2.01
N CYS A 93 -10.11 1.34 -2.89
CA CYS A 93 -9.88 2.09 -4.12
C CYS A 93 -11.11 1.98 -5.03
N ARG A 94 -11.68 3.14 -5.38
CA ARG A 94 -12.88 3.25 -6.23
C ARG A 94 -12.74 2.49 -7.54
N GLN A 95 -11.57 2.56 -8.18
CA GLN A 95 -11.32 1.87 -9.45
C GLN A 95 -11.47 0.35 -9.30
N ARG A 96 -10.87 -0.21 -8.25
CA ARG A 96 -10.96 -1.66 -8.01
C ARG A 96 -12.39 -2.11 -7.69
N VAL A 97 -13.14 -1.29 -6.96
CA VAL A 97 -14.58 -1.55 -6.72
C VAL A 97 -15.37 -1.55 -8.01
N PHE A 98 -15.13 -0.59 -8.91
CA PHE A 98 -15.82 -0.56 -10.21
C PHE A 98 -15.45 -1.74 -11.10
N GLU A 99 -14.18 -2.14 -11.18
CA GLU A 99 -13.76 -3.34 -11.93
C GLU A 99 -14.51 -4.61 -11.48
N LEU A 100 -14.79 -4.73 -10.18
CA LEU A 100 -15.55 -5.85 -9.63
C LEU A 100 -17.04 -5.76 -9.96
N LEU A 101 -17.62 -4.55 -9.95
CA LEU A 101 -19.05 -4.33 -10.23
C LEU A 101 -19.40 -4.42 -11.71
N GLU A 102 -18.52 -3.92 -12.58
CA GLU A 102 -18.72 -3.96 -14.02
C GLU A 102 -18.57 -5.36 -14.59
N GLY A 103 -18.06 -6.31 -13.78
CA GLY A 103 -17.73 -7.65 -14.22
C GLY A 103 -16.58 -7.55 -15.23
N SER A 104 -15.35 -7.82 -14.79
CA SER A 104 -14.29 -8.07 -15.77
C SER A 104 -14.80 -9.13 -16.76
N PRO A 105 -14.63 -8.95 -18.08
CA PRO A 105 -15.08 -9.93 -19.08
C PRO A 105 -14.53 -11.34 -18.81
#